data_AF-A0AA42GW17-F1
#
_entry.id   AF-A0AA42GW17-F1
#
_cell.length_a   1.000
_cell.length_b   1.000
_cell.length_c   1.000
_cell.angle_alpha   90.00
_cell.angle_beta   90.00
_cell.angle_gamma   90.00
#
_symmetry.space_group_name_H-M   'P 1'
#
loop_
_entity.id
_entity.type
_entity.pdbx_description
1 polymer ?
#
loop_
_entity_poly.entity_id
_entity_poly.type
_entity_poly.pdbx_seq_one_letter_code
_entity_poly.pdbx_strand_id
1 'polypeptide(L)'
;MPSLSGLLSGEAQAQTFIERILKQDAQKARQHRKRPAARHTQRKPTAKQQTARQASSAPKAEAKPAPGFAIPVPIPRPKETANKKPEPEATPLPEEKPDTGGQEQPRPAPAPSPEKPARPAEPAGNPKQADEKQQDAKPEIEERIYQVSCPALISGQVEGKLLPPIKDGEQCGVHSPLSLTAIGKDEPLKFANAVTTNCAMAVTLAQWSSEVTKAAKDVYGPDSKITEIGVGSDYQCRKVNGASSGRVSEHAFANALDIMSFTFADGSKTQLESGWNGNDKEKAFWRAVHGASCKLFMTVIGPDGDAAHRTNMHLDQGCHGKSCLARICQ
;
A
#
# COMPACT_ATOMS: atom_id res chain seq x y z
N MET A 1 -1.84 -24.89 -57.61
CA MET A 1 -1.33 -23.59 -57.13
C MET A 1 -2.48 -22.59 -57.10
N PRO A 2 -3.20 -22.38 -55.97
CA PRO A 2 -4.11 -21.25 -55.85
C PRO A 2 -3.37 -20.00 -55.35
N SER A 3 -3.85 -18.86 -55.82
CA SER A 3 -3.24 -17.53 -55.74
C SER A 3 -3.21 -16.94 -54.33
N LEU A 4 -2.08 -16.33 -53.98
CA LEU A 4 -1.73 -15.74 -52.67
C LEU A 4 -2.14 -14.27 -52.52
N SER A 5 -3.15 -13.80 -53.25
CA SER A 5 -3.51 -12.37 -53.29
C SER A 5 -4.56 -11.91 -52.27
N GLY A 6 -5.13 -12.80 -51.45
CA GLY A 6 -6.23 -12.48 -50.53
C GLY A 6 -5.83 -12.10 -49.10
N LEU A 7 -4.59 -12.36 -48.68
CA LEU A 7 -4.16 -12.21 -47.27
C LEU A 7 -3.68 -10.79 -46.91
N LEU A 8 -3.23 -9.99 -47.88
CA LEU A 8 -2.66 -8.66 -47.63
C LEU A 8 -3.70 -7.55 -47.42
N SER A 9 -4.96 -7.72 -47.87
CA SER A 9 -6.00 -6.71 -47.63
C SER A 9 -6.52 -6.73 -46.20
N GLY A 10 -6.73 -7.92 -45.62
CA GLY A 10 -7.30 -8.08 -44.28
C GLY A 10 -6.45 -7.50 -43.14
N GLU A 11 -5.11 -7.57 -43.25
CA GLU A 11 -4.20 -7.01 -42.25
C GLU A 11 -4.24 -5.47 -42.22
N ALA A 12 -4.34 -4.82 -43.38
CA ALA A 12 -4.45 -3.37 -43.48
C ALA A 12 -5.79 -2.85 -42.94
N GLN A 13 -6.88 -3.60 -43.15
CA GLN A 13 -8.19 -3.27 -42.58
C GLN A 13 -8.26 -3.53 -41.06
N ALA A 14 -7.57 -4.53 -40.53
CA ALA A 14 -7.49 -4.77 -39.09
C ALA A 14 -6.65 -3.70 -38.37
N GLN A 15 -5.51 -3.28 -38.95
CA GLN A 15 -4.66 -2.22 -38.38
C GLN A 15 -5.38 -0.87 -38.32
N THR A 16 -6.16 -0.52 -39.35
CA THR A 16 -6.95 0.72 -39.37
C THR A 16 -8.13 0.70 -38.38
N PHE A 17 -8.69 -0.48 -38.08
CA PHE A 17 -9.73 -0.64 -37.08
C PHE A 17 -9.20 -0.50 -35.65
N ILE A 18 -8.04 -1.10 -35.34
CA ILE A 18 -7.38 -0.98 -34.03
C ILE A 18 -7.00 0.49 -33.76
N GLU A 19 -6.44 1.19 -34.74
CA GLU A 19 -6.15 2.61 -34.58
C GLU A 19 -7.40 3.46 -34.29
N ARG A 20 -8.53 3.11 -34.89
CA ARG A 20 -9.78 3.85 -34.71
C ARG A 20 -10.36 3.61 -33.31
N ILE A 21 -10.26 2.39 -32.77
CA ILE A 21 -10.64 2.08 -31.38
C ILE A 21 -9.74 2.83 -30.39
N LEU A 22 -8.42 2.77 -30.57
CA LEU A 22 -7.47 3.45 -29.69
C LEU A 22 -7.68 4.98 -29.69
N LYS A 23 -8.01 5.57 -30.85
CA LYS A 23 -8.36 7.01 -30.95
C LYS A 23 -9.69 7.33 -30.26
N GLN A 24 -10.70 6.47 -30.36
CA GLN A 24 -11.98 6.66 -29.66
C GLN A 24 -11.83 6.55 -28.14
N ASP A 25 -11.05 5.60 -27.64
CA ASP A 25 -10.81 5.44 -26.20
C ASP A 25 -10.00 6.60 -25.62
N ALA A 26 -9.01 7.10 -26.36
CA ALA A 26 -8.27 8.31 -25.99
C ALA A 26 -9.16 9.57 -25.96
N GLN A 27 -10.15 9.67 -26.85
CA GLN A 27 -11.12 10.77 -26.86
C GLN A 27 -12.10 10.68 -25.68
N LYS A 28 -12.62 9.48 -25.37
CA LYS A 28 -13.50 9.27 -24.21
C LYS A 28 -12.78 9.56 -22.89
N ALA A 29 -11.52 9.13 -22.74
CA ALA A 29 -10.69 9.42 -21.57
C ALA A 29 -10.45 10.93 -21.38
N ARG A 30 -10.38 11.72 -22.46
CA ARG A 30 -10.27 13.19 -22.40
C ARG A 30 -11.58 13.88 -22.03
N GLN A 31 -12.72 13.34 -22.46
CA GLN A 31 -14.04 13.89 -22.14
C GLN A 31 -14.40 13.69 -20.67
N HIS A 32 -14.05 12.54 -20.08
CA HIS A 32 -14.26 12.26 -18.64
C HIS A 32 -13.32 13.05 -17.70
N ARG A 33 -12.24 13.68 -18.21
CA ARG A 33 -11.28 14.47 -17.41
C ARG A 33 -11.54 15.99 -17.39
N LYS A 34 -12.65 16.48 -17.96
CA LYS A 34 -12.98 17.91 -17.87
C LYS A 34 -13.36 18.28 -16.42
N ARG A 35 -12.41 18.92 -15.71
CA ARG A 35 -12.66 19.61 -14.42
C ARG A 35 -13.81 20.61 -14.57
N PRO A 36 -14.69 20.78 -13.56
CA PRO A 36 -15.60 21.91 -13.53
C PRO A 36 -14.79 23.22 -13.45
N ALA A 37 -15.25 24.23 -14.19
CA ALA A 37 -14.61 25.54 -14.27
C ALA A 37 -14.60 26.22 -12.89
N ALA A 38 -13.42 26.65 -12.44
CA ALA A 38 -13.27 27.46 -11.24
C ALA A 38 -13.82 28.87 -11.52
N ARG A 39 -14.78 29.30 -10.71
CA ARG A 39 -15.35 30.65 -10.73
C ARG A 39 -14.28 31.64 -10.23
N HIS A 40 -13.79 32.50 -11.11
CA HIS A 40 -12.84 33.57 -10.76
C HIS A 40 -13.53 34.66 -9.93
N THR A 41 -13.08 34.87 -8.70
CA THR A 41 -13.26 36.14 -7.97
C THR A 41 -11.96 36.96 -8.10
N GLN A 42 -12.11 38.19 -8.59
CA GLN A 42 -11.01 39.12 -8.82
C GLN A 42 -10.43 39.62 -7.49
N ARG A 43 -9.10 39.57 -7.34
CA ARG A 43 -8.36 40.39 -6.38
C ARG A 43 -7.33 41.24 -7.13
N LYS A 44 -7.37 42.54 -6.84
CA LYS A 44 -6.64 43.66 -7.46
C LYS A 44 -5.18 43.70 -6.96
N PRO A 45 -4.18 44.04 -7.81
CA PRO A 45 -2.78 44.12 -7.37
C PRO A 45 -2.43 45.51 -6.83
N THR A 46 -1.65 45.55 -5.74
CA THR A 46 -1.02 46.77 -5.20
C THR A 46 0.40 46.94 -5.74
N ALA A 47 0.76 48.21 -5.96
CA ALA A 47 1.92 48.66 -6.73
C ALA A 47 3.27 48.53 -5.98
N LYS A 48 4.33 48.26 -6.76
CA LYS A 48 5.75 48.40 -6.37
C LYS A 48 6.17 49.86 -6.45
N GLN A 49 6.88 50.34 -5.43
CA GLN A 49 7.64 51.60 -5.48
C GLN A 49 9.10 51.29 -5.82
N GLN A 50 9.61 52.00 -6.83
CA GLN A 50 11.01 52.05 -7.24
C GLN A 50 11.73 53.17 -6.47
N THR A 51 12.97 52.92 -6.08
CA THR A 51 13.95 54.00 -5.81
C THR A 51 15.22 53.73 -6.60
N ALA A 52 15.73 54.81 -7.19
CA ALA A 52 16.75 54.86 -8.22
C ALA A 52 18.18 54.71 -7.67
N ARG A 53 19.07 54.21 -8.54
CA ARG A 53 20.53 54.21 -8.39
C ARG A 53 21.13 55.51 -8.93
N GLN A 54 22.20 55.99 -8.30
CA GLN A 54 23.24 56.80 -8.95
C GLN A 54 24.59 56.06 -8.88
N ALA A 55 25.37 56.25 -9.95
CA ALA A 55 26.59 55.52 -10.28
C ALA A 55 27.85 56.31 -9.90
N SER A 56 28.97 55.60 -9.70
CA SER A 56 30.30 56.14 -10.03
C SER A 56 31.30 55.00 -10.33
N SER A 57 32.22 55.37 -11.22
CA SER A 57 33.21 54.68 -12.07
C SER A 57 34.22 53.70 -11.44
N ALA A 58 34.65 52.74 -12.27
CA ALA A 58 35.84 51.88 -12.09
C ALA A 58 37.14 52.58 -12.54
N PRO A 59 38.32 52.05 -12.16
CA PRO A 59 39.12 51.32 -13.15
C PRO A 59 39.87 50.05 -12.63
N LYS A 60 40.55 49.39 -13.57
CA LYS A 60 41.07 48.00 -13.67
C LYS A 60 42.39 47.66 -12.93
N ALA A 61 42.70 46.35 -12.96
CA ALA A 61 43.96 45.59 -12.73
C ALA A 61 44.15 45.07 -11.28
N GLU A 62 44.60 43.85 -10.96
CA GLU A 62 45.33 42.77 -11.65
C GLU A 62 45.19 41.47 -10.81
N ALA A 63 45.67 40.32 -11.30
CA ALA A 63 45.36 38.98 -10.77
C ALA A 63 46.41 38.33 -9.84
N LYS A 64 45.91 37.44 -8.96
CA LYS A 64 46.51 36.31 -8.18
C LYS A 64 47.10 36.59 -6.77
N PRO A 65 47.19 35.58 -5.85
CA PRO A 65 46.44 34.32 -5.68
C PRO A 65 45.78 34.18 -4.28
N ALA A 66 45.00 33.10 -4.08
CA ALA A 66 44.22 32.80 -2.87
C ALA A 66 45.06 32.51 -1.61
N PRO A 67 44.55 32.83 -0.40
CA PRO A 67 44.93 32.15 0.84
C PRO A 67 43.92 31.06 1.21
N GLY A 68 44.45 29.92 1.64
CA GLY A 68 43.71 28.72 2.01
C GLY A 68 42.80 28.91 3.23
N PHE A 69 41.61 28.30 3.17
CA PHE A 69 40.74 28.15 4.32
C PHE A 69 41.26 27.01 5.20
N ALA A 70 41.67 27.38 6.41
CA ALA A 70 42.03 26.47 7.49
C ALA A 70 40.78 25.73 7.98
N ILE A 71 40.93 24.42 8.18
CA ILE A 71 39.94 23.53 8.80
C ILE A 71 39.82 23.89 10.29
N PRO A 72 38.62 24.03 10.86
CA PRO A 72 38.46 24.27 12.30
C PRO A 72 38.80 23.00 13.11
N VAL A 73 39.70 23.15 14.08
CA VAL A 73 40.18 22.10 15.01
C VAL A 73 39.11 21.81 16.07
N PRO A 74 38.92 20.55 16.53
CA PRO A 74 37.97 20.21 17.59
C PRO A 74 38.42 20.74 18.96
N ILE A 75 37.48 21.31 19.73
CA ILE A 75 37.71 21.75 21.12
C ILE A 75 37.80 20.51 22.03
N PRO A 76 38.80 20.39 22.93
CA PRO A 76 38.92 19.26 23.85
C PRO A 76 37.92 19.36 25.01
N ARG A 77 37.31 18.22 25.34
CA ARG A 77 36.42 18.03 26.50
C ARG A 77 37.23 18.01 27.81
N PRO A 78 36.79 18.67 28.90
CA PRO A 78 37.49 18.58 30.19
C PRO A 78 37.48 17.16 30.75
N LYS A 79 38.62 16.72 31.28
CA LYS A 79 38.78 15.49 32.07
C LYS A 79 38.47 15.79 33.53
N GLU A 80 37.56 15.04 34.12
CA GLU A 80 37.41 14.99 35.58
C GLU A 80 37.85 13.60 36.08
N THR A 81 38.68 13.65 37.11
CA THR A 81 39.46 12.57 37.70
C THR A 81 38.63 11.67 38.61
N ALA A 82 39.03 10.40 38.65
CA ALA A 82 38.48 9.35 39.47
C ALA A 82 38.54 9.63 40.98
N ASN A 83 37.46 9.29 41.70
CA ASN A 83 37.61 8.71 43.03
C ASN A 83 36.43 7.81 43.44
N LYS A 84 36.81 6.60 43.91
CA LYS A 84 36.17 5.67 44.86
C LYS A 84 34.71 5.21 44.70
N LYS A 85 34.60 3.89 44.42
CA LYS A 85 33.47 2.98 44.65
C LYS A 85 32.92 3.04 46.09
N PRO A 86 31.59 3.03 46.25
CA PRO A 86 30.93 2.22 47.28
C PRO A 86 30.13 1.06 46.66
N GLU A 87 30.02 -0.01 47.45
CA GLU A 87 29.19 -1.21 47.26
C GLU A 87 27.68 -0.88 47.12
N PRO A 88 26.84 -1.75 46.54
CA PRO A 88 25.46 -1.41 46.23
C PRO A 88 24.61 -1.48 47.50
N GLU A 89 24.04 -0.34 47.89
CA GLU A 89 22.96 -0.28 48.87
C GLU A 89 21.65 -0.62 48.16
N ALA A 90 20.91 -1.56 48.74
CA ALA A 90 19.69 -2.12 48.19
C ALA A 90 18.61 -1.05 47.98
N THR A 91 18.06 -0.99 46.78
CA THR A 91 16.79 -0.29 46.52
C THR A 91 15.64 -1.00 47.23
N PRO A 92 14.75 -0.29 47.94
CA PRO A 92 13.62 -0.90 48.61
C PRO A 92 12.58 -1.38 47.59
N LEU A 93 12.05 -2.59 47.83
CA LEU A 93 10.86 -3.13 47.19
C LEU A 93 9.67 -2.15 47.34
N PRO A 94 8.77 -2.05 46.35
CA PRO A 94 7.43 -1.55 46.59
C PRO A 94 6.70 -2.50 47.56
N GLU A 95 6.16 -1.96 48.67
CA GLU A 95 5.34 -2.72 49.61
C GLU A 95 4.09 -3.30 48.95
N GLU A 96 3.95 -4.63 49.11
CA GLU A 96 2.73 -5.40 48.96
C GLU A 96 1.62 -4.83 49.84
N LYS A 97 0.44 -4.57 49.25
CA LYS A 97 -0.81 -4.48 50.01
C LYS A 97 -1.34 -5.89 50.26
N PRO A 98 -1.91 -6.17 51.44
CA PRO A 98 -2.22 -7.53 51.86
C PRO A 98 -3.35 -8.15 51.06
N ASP A 99 -3.13 -9.41 50.73
CA ASP A 99 -4.09 -10.36 50.19
C ASP A 99 -5.10 -10.76 51.29
N THR A 100 -6.37 -10.46 51.07
CA THR A 100 -7.48 -11.12 51.78
C THR A 100 -8.39 -11.74 50.74
N GLY A 101 -8.28 -13.07 50.65
CA GLY A 101 -9.11 -13.91 49.80
C GLY A 101 -10.60 -13.78 50.09
N GLY A 102 -11.39 -13.90 49.03
CA GLY A 102 -12.84 -13.98 49.07
C GLY A 102 -13.36 -14.49 47.73
N GLN A 103 -13.98 -15.66 47.76
CA GLN A 103 -14.50 -16.41 46.63
C GLN A 103 -15.51 -15.60 45.80
N GLU A 104 -15.40 -15.66 44.47
CA GLU A 104 -16.39 -15.09 43.56
C GLU A 104 -17.55 -16.09 43.37
N GLN A 105 -18.65 -15.85 44.10
CA GLN A 105 -19.97 -16.40 43.82
C GLN A 105 -20.85 -15.35 43.10
N PRO A 106 -21.76 -15.78 42.20
CA PRO A 106 -22.38 -14.92 41.21
C PRO A 106 -23.51 -14.06 41.77
N ARG A 107 -23.64 -12.82 41.27
CA ARG A 107 -24.75 -11.92 41.63
C ARG A 107 -26.07 -12.32 40.95
N PRO A 108 -27.23 -12.14 41.60
CA PRO A 108 -28.53 -12.62 41.13
C PRO A 108 -29.22 -11.65 40.16
N ALA A 109 -30.04 -12.21 39.28
CA ALA A 109 -30.97 -11.52 38.39
C ALA A 109 -32.07 -10.76 39.16
N PRO A 110 -32.65 -9.68 38.58
CA PRO A 110 -33.83 -9.04 39.15
C PRO A 110 -35.08 -9.92 38.99
N ALA A 111 -35.86 -10.00 40.07
CA ALA A 111 -37.06 -10.83 40.23
C ALA A 111 -38.31 -10.29 39.49
N PRO A 112 -39.29 -11.17 39.17
CA PRO A 112 -40.48 -10.87 38.37
C PRO A 112 -41.68 -10.34 39.21
N SER A 113 -42.56 -9.58 38.57
CA SER A 113 -43.92 -9.28 39.07
C SER A 113 -44.93 -10.36 38.67
N PRO A 114 -46.03 -10.55 39.43
CA PRO A 114 -46.72 -11.83 39.57
C PRO A 114 -47.79 -12.12 38.50
N GLU A 115 -48.01 -13.42 38.30
CA GLU A 115 -48.95 -14.05 37.40
C GLU A 115 -50.32 -14.31 38.08
N LYS A 116 -51.41 -14.23 37.29
CA LYS A 116 -52.72 -14.88 37.56
C LYS A 116 -53.51 -14.99 36.23
N PRO A 117 -54.42 -15.98 36.06
CA PRO A 117 -54.11 -17.31 35.53
C PRO A 117 -54.85 -17.67 34.22
N ALA A 118 -54.38 -18.69 33.50
CA ALA A 118 -55.02 -19.32 32.33
C ALA A 118 -56.30 -20.12 32.73
N ARG A 119 -57.38 -20.18 31.93
CA ARG A 119 -57.72 -21.05 30.77
C ARG A 119 -59.22 -20.78 30.41
N PRO A 120 -59.89 -21.34 29.36
CA PRO A 120 -59.50 -22.38 28.38
C PRO A 120 -59.83 -22.09 26.90
N ALA A 121 -59.41 -23.01 26.02
CA ALA A 121 -59.54 -22.98 24.57
C ALA A 121 -60.88 -23.52 24.03
N GLU A 122 -61.26 -22.95 22.86
CA GLU A 122 -62.08 -23.46 21.73
C GLU A 122 -63.63 -23.59 21.85
N PRO A 123 -64.42 -23.50 20.73
CA PRO A 123 -64.05 -23.81 19.32
C PRO A 123 -64.60 -22.89 18.18
N ALA A 124 -63.98 -23.09 17.00
CA ALA A 124 -64.52 -23.08 15.63
C ALA A 124 -65.26 -21.85 15.05
N GLY A 125 -64.65 -21.26 14.01
CA GLY A 125 -65.31 -20.49 12.95
C GLY A 125 -64.42 -20.42 11.70
N ASN A 126 -64.78 -21.19 10.65
CA ASN A 126 -64.05 -21.32 9.39
C ASN A 126 -64.26 -20.09 8.45
N PRO A 127 -63.59 -20.01 7.28
CA PRO A 127 -62.60 -18.99 6.93
C PRO A 127 -63.17 -17.89 6.02
N LYS A 128 -62.60 -16.68 6.07
CA LYS A 128 -62.79 -15.70 4.98
C LYS A 128 -61.47 -15.54 4.26
N GLN A 129 -61.39 -16.15 3.09
CA GLN A 129 -60.36 -15.92 2.08
C GLN A 129 -60.20 -14.40 1.91
N ALA A 130 -59.08 -13.88 2.38
CA ALA A 130 -58.53 -12.64 1.87
C ALA A 130 -57.62 -13.05 0.72
N ASP A 131 -58.01 -12.65 -0.49
CA ASP A 131 -57.22 -12.74 -1.71
C ASP A 131 -55.74 -12.44 -1.41
N GLU A 132 -54.93 -13.48 -1.43
CA GLU A 132 -53.48 -13.36 -1.52
C GLU A 132 -53.19 -12.79 -2.90
N LYS A 133 -53.11 -11.46 -2.96
CA LYS A 133 -52.60 -10.77 -4.13
C LYS A 133 -51.10 -11.05 -4.17
N GLN A 134 -50.75 -12.19 -4.76
CA GLN A 134 -49.40 -12.58 -5.12
C GLN A 134 -48.87 -11.46 -6.03
N GLN A 135 -48.13 -10.53 -5.43
CA GLN A 135 -47.32 -9.60 -6.19
C GLN A 135 -46.27 -10.45 -6.85
N ASP A 136 -46.42 -10.65 -8.15
CA ASP A 136 -45.35 -11.10 -9.03
C ASP A 136 -44.15 -10.17 -8.82
N ALA A 137 -43.28 -10.54 -7.89
CA ALA A 137 -41.99 -9.93 -7.72
C ALA A 137 -41.23 -10.24 -9.02
N LYS A 138 -41.20 -9.24 -9.91
CA LYS A 138 -40.32 -9.25 -11.08
C LYS A 138 -38.94 -9.67 -10.58
N PRO A 139 -38.35 -10.77 -11.09
CA PRO A 139 -37.04 -11.17 -10.64
C PRO A 139 -36.11 -9.98 -10.86
N GLU A 140 -35.55 -9.44 -9.78
CA GLU A 140 -34.41 -8.56 -9.88
C GLU A 140 -33.36 -9.37 -10.63
N ILE A 141 -33.07 -8.96 -11.86
CA ILE A 141 -31.97 -9.52 -12.62
C ILE A 141 -30.75 -9.13 -11.80
N GLU A 142 -30.19 -10.06 -11.02
CA GLU A 142 -28.90 -9.87 -10.37
C GLU A 142 -27.94 -9.38 -11.46
N GLU A 143 -27.52 -8.13 -11.33
CA GLU A 143 -26.71 -7.47 -12.33
C GLU A 143 -25.46 -8.33 -12.53
N ARG A 144 -25.27 -8.84 -13.76
CA ARG A 144 -24.13 -9.72 -14.04
C ARG A 144 -22.84 -8.94 -13.76
N ILE A 145 -22.16 -9.31 -12.69
CA ILE A 145 -20.86 -8.74 -12.35
C ILE A 145 -19.81 -9.31 -13.30
N TYR A 146 -19.36 -8.49 -14.25
CA TYR A 146 -18.21 -8.82 -15.08
C TYR A 146 -16.93 -8.58 -14.28
N GLN A 147 -16.00 -9.52 -14.29
CA GLN A 147 -14.67 -9.34 -13.70
C GLN A 147 -13.62 -9.82 -14.70
N VAL A 148 -12.47 -9.14 -14.72
CA VAL A 148 -11.37 -9.49 -15.61
C VAL A 148 -10.52 -10.56 -14.94
N SER A 149 -10.26 -11.65 -15.67
CA SER A 149 -9.37 -12.71 -15.19
C SER A 149 -7.92 -12.24 -15.15
N CYS A 150 -7.14 -12.75 -14.19
CA CYS A 150 -5.74 -12.36 -14.05
C CYS A 150 -4.77 -13.40 -14.66
N PRO A 151 -3.91 -13.03 -15.62
CA PRO A 151 -2.95 -13.95 -16.23
C PRO A 151 -1.99 -14.60 -15.22
N ALA A 152 -1.53 -13.85 -14.22
CA ALA A 152 -0.64 -14.39 -13.19
C ALA A 152 -1.31 -15.52 -12.38
N LEU A 153 -2.61 -15.38 -12.09
CA LEU A 153 -3.37 -16.41 -11.38
C LEU A 153 -3.61 -17.64 -12.27
N ILE A 154 -4.05 -17.41 -13.53
CA ILE A 154 -4.34 -18.50 -14.48
C ILE A 154 -3.09 -19.33 -14.80
N SER A 155 -1.93 -18.67 -14.92
CA SER A 155 -0.67 -19.33 -15.27
C SER A 155 0.07 -19.95 -14.06
N GLY A 156 -0.47 -19.83 -12.85
CA GLY A 156 0.16 -20.30 -11.62
C GLY A 156 1.42 -19.53 -11.21
N GLN A 157 1.55 -18.28 -11.66
CA GLN A 157 2.61 -17.38 -11.21
C GLN A 157 2.32 -16.79 -9.82
N VAL A 158 1.05 -16.79 -9.41
CA VAL A 158 0.61 -16.49 -8.05
C VAL A 158 -0.42 -17.54 -7.62
N GLU A 159 -0.51 -17.78 -6.31
CA GLU A 159 -1.56 -18.58 -5.71
C GLU A 159 -2.59 -17.66 -5.06
N GLY A 160 -3.88 -17.95 -5.27
CA GLY A 160 -4.95 -17.13 -4.73
C GLY A 160 -6.31 -17.41 -5.36
N LYS A 161 -7.22 -16.45 -5.20
CA LYS A 161 -8.57 -16.50 -5.78
C LYS A 161 -9.09 -15.10 -6.12
N LEU A 162 -10.04 -15.04 -7.04
CA LEU A 162 -10.82 -13.83 -7.29
C LEU A 162 -11.77 -13.56 -6.12
N LEU A 163 -11.95 -12.29 -5.78
CA LEU A 163 -12.91 -11.80 -4.80
C LEU A 163 -14.04 -11.02 -5.48
N PRO A 164 -15.23 -10.90 -4.87
CA PRO A 164 -16.27 -10.00 -5.35
C PRO A 164 -15.75 -8.55 -5.45
N PRO A 165 -16.30 -7.71 -6.35
CA PRO A 165 -15.90 -6.31 -6.44
C PRO A 165 -16.03 -5.60 -5.09
N ILE A 166 -15.03 -4.81 -4.75
CA ILE A 166 -15.03 -3.97 -3.55
C ILE A 166 -15.54 -2.58 -3.96
N LYS A 167 -16.55 -2.09 -3.25
CA LYS A 167 -17.05 -0.72 -3.33
C LYS A 167 -17.03 -0.14 -1.91
N ASP A 168 -16.25 0.90 -1.70
CA ASP A 168 -16.01 1.48 -0.37
C ASP A 168 -16.06 3.00 -0.47
N GLY A 169 -17.26 3.54 -0.19
CA GLY A 169 -17.56 4.94 -0.47
C GLY A 169 -17.47 5.30 -1.97
N GLU A 170 -17.32 6.59 -2.24
CA GLU A 170 -17.34 7.12 -3.61
C GLU A 170 -15.97 7.06 -4.32
N GLN A 171 -14.88 6.94 -3.56
CA GLN A 171 -13.52 7.14 -4.07
C GLN A 171 -12.64 5.89 -4.01
N CYS A 172 -13.06 4.84 -3.31
CA CYS A 172 -12.28 3.61 -3.13
C CYS A 172 -13.04 2.41 -3.70
N GLY A 173 -12.28 1.42 -4.17
CA GLY A 173 -12.86 0.19 -4.68
C GLY A 173 -12.02 -0.46 -5.76
N VAL A 174 -12.34 -1.73 -6.02
CA VAL A 174 -11.62 -2.58 -6.96
C VAL A 174 -12.62 -3.47 -7.67
N HIS A 175 -12.61 -3.43 -8.99
CA HIS A 175 -13.59 -4.17 -9.79
C HIS A 175 -13.30 -5.68 -9.85
N SER A 176 -12.01 -6.06 -9.91
CA SER A 176 -11.58 -7.47 -9.98
C SER A 176 -10.46 -7.73 -8.96
N PRO A 177 -10.77 -7.68 -7.65
CA PRO A 177 -9.79 -7.91 -6.60
C PRO A 177 -9.42 -9.39 -6.50
N LEU A 178 -8.19 -9.64 -6.06
CA LEU A 178 -7.61 -10.95 -5.83
C LEU A 178 -7.25 -11.07 -4.35
N SER A 179 -7.50 -12.23 -3.76
CA SER A 179 -6.91 -12.65 -2.49
C SER A 179 -5.74 -13.57 -2.82
N LEU A 180 -4.51 -13.10 -2.61
CA LEU A 180 -3.29 -13.86 -2.89
C LEU A 180 -2.73 -14.48 -1.61
N THR A 181 -2.24 -15.71 -1.70
CA THR A 181 -1.59 -16.45 -0.61
C THR A 181 -0.11 -16.69 -0.86
N ALA A 182 0.33 -16.71 -2.12
CA ALA A 182 1.73 -16.82 -2.49
C ALA A 182 2.03 -16.19 -3.86
N ILE A 183 3.30 -15.87 -4.09
CA ILE A 183 3.81 -15.32 -5.34
C ILE A 183 5.06 -16.10 -5.80
N GLY A 184 5.24 -16.23 -7.11
CA GLY A 184 6.32 -17.03 -7.69
C GLY A 184 5.86 -18.45 -8.01
N LYS A 185 6.34 -18.98 -9.13
CA LYS A 185 5.93 -20.28 -9.66
C LYS A 185 6.81 -21.43 -9.15
N ASP A 186 8.12 -21.31 -9.34
CA ASP A 186 9.07 -22.41 -9.07
C ASP A 186 9.53 -22.43 -7.61
N GLU A 187 9.70 -21.24 -7.02
CA GLU A 187 9.98 -21.05 -5.60
C GLU A 187 8.91 -20.12 -5.00
N PRO A 188 7.71 -20.62 -4.65
CA PRO A 188 6.65 -19.77 -4.12
C PRO A 188 7.03 -19.16 -2.77
N LEU A 189 6.88 -17.83 -2.67
CA LEU A 189 6.98 -17.08 -1.42
C LEU A 189 5.56 -16.86 -0.89
N LYS A 190 5.26 -17.43 0.28
CA LYS A 190 3.95 -17.28 0.92
C LYS A 190 3.83 -15.92 1.59
N PHE A 191 2.63 -15.38 1.65
CA PHE A 191 2.35 -14.27 2.58
C PHE A 191 1.97 -14.82 3.94
N ALA A 192 2.40 -14.15 5.02
CA ALA A 192 2.03 -14.51 6.39
C ALA A 192 0.50 -14.52 6.60
N ASN A 193 -0.20 -13.67 5.84
CA ASN A 193 -1.66 -13.65 5.72
C ASN A 193 -2.02 -13.39 4.25
N ALA A 194 -3.20 -13.85 3.82
CA ALA A 194 -3.67 -13.55 2.47
C ALA A 194 -3.77 -12.03 2.27
N VAL A 195 -3.38 -11.55 1.09
CA VAL A 195 -3.37 -10.11 0.75
C VAL A 195 -4.36 -9.80 -0.36
N THR A 196 -5.04 -8.68 -0.24
CA THR A 196 -5.96 -8.16 -1.26
C THR A 196 -5.21 -7.28 -2.25
N THR A 197 -5.13 -7.72 -3.51
CA THR A 197 -4.44 -7.00 -4.60
C THR A 197 -5.31 -6.94 -5.85
N ASN A 198 -4.93 -6.12 -6.83
CA ASN A 198 -5.45 -6.20 -8.18
C ASN A 198 -4.49 -7.01 -9.08
N CYS A 199 -4.90 -7.27 -10.33
CA CYS A 199 -4.08 -8.07 -11.23
C CYS A 199 -2.75 -7.42 -11.63
N ALA A 200 -2.68 -6.09 -11.74
CA ALA A 200 -1.43 -5.41 -12.06
C ALA A 200 -0.37 -5.65 -10.96
N MET A 201 -0.79 -5.52 -9.70
CA MET A 201 0.05 -5.87 -8.56
C MET A 201 0.44 -7.35 -8.56
N ALA A 202 -0.50 -8.27 -8.81
CA ALA A 202 -0.22 -9.71 -8.84
C ALA A 202 0.85 -10.09 -9.87
N VAL A 203 0.78 -9.53 -11.08
CA VAL A 203 1.76 -9.74 -12.15
C VAL A 203 3.13 -9.22 -11.74
N THR A 204 3.21 -7.98 -11.23
CA THR A 204 4.49 -7.42 -10.82
C THR A 204 5.09 -8.15 -9.64
N LEU A 205 4.28 -8.54 -8.64
CA LEU A 205 4.75 -9.30 -7.48
C LEU A 205 5.31 -10.66 -7.88
N ALA A 206 4.66 -11.37 -8.82
CA ALA A 206 5.18 -12.62 -9.35
C ALA A 206 6.59 -12.44 -9.94
N GLN A 207 6.83 -11.39 -10.73
CA GLN A 207 8.15 -11.10 -11.26
C GLN A 207 9.14 -10.70 -10.16
N TRP A 208 8.71 -9.84 -9.23
CA TRP A 208 9.51 -9.34 -8.13
C TRP A 208 9.99 -10.45 -7.19
N SER A 209 9.18 -11.50 -6.98
CA SER A 209 9.56 -12.65 -6.15
C SER A 209 10.89 -13.29 -6.57
N SER A 210 11.17 -13.33 -7.88
CA SER A 210 12.42 -13.89 -8.41
C SER A 210 13.62 -13.01 -8.06
N GLU A 211 13.47 -11.68 -8.09
CA GLU A 211 14.53 -10.74 -7.71
C GLU A 211 14.82 -10.80 -6.21
N VAL A 212 13.80 -10.98 -5.37
CA VAL A 212 13.94 -11.15 -3.92
C VAL A 212 14.68 -12.44 -3.59
N THR A 213 14.29 -13.56 -4.20
CA THR A 213 14.97 -14.84 -4.06
C THR A 213 16.43 -14.75 -4.52
N LYS A 214 16.68 -14.06 -5.64
CA LYS A 214 18.05 -13.82 -6.10
C LYS A 214 18.85 -13.00 -5.10
N ALA A 215 18.30 -11.91 -4.58
CA ALA A 215 18.95 -11.08 -3.57
C ALA A 215 19.29 -11.86 -2.30
N ALA A 216 18.40 -12.76 -1.85
CA ALA A 216 18.65 -13.64 -0.73
C ALA A 216 19.85 -14.55 -0.99
N LYS A 217 19.91 -15.19 -2.16
CA LYS A 217 21.00 -16.08 -2.56
C LYS A 217 22.33 -15.34 -2.70
N ASP A 218 22.31 -14.14 -3.27
CA ASP A 218 23.51 -13.31 -3.45
C ASP A 218 24.12 -12.87 -2.10
N VAL A 219 23.29 -12.54 -1.11
CA VAL A 219 23.74 -11.97 0.17
C VAL A 219 24.00 -13.02 1.25
N TYR A 220 23.13 -14.03 1.35
CA TYR A 220 23.18 -15.03 2.40
C TYR A 220 23.80 -16.36 1.95
N GLY A 221 23.94 -16.59 0.63
CA GLY A 221 24.55 -17.77 0.02
C GLY A 221 23.56 -18.59 -0.81
N PRO A 222 24.03 -19.45 -1.73
CA PRO A 222 23.21 -20.10 -2.76
C PRO A 222 22.09 -20.99 -2.20
N ASP A 223 22.25 -21.53 -1.00
CA ASP A 223 21.27 -22.39 -0.34
C ASP A 223 20.17 -21.60 0.41
N SER A 224 20.27 -20.26 0.43
CA SER A 224 19.30 -19.40 1.11
C SER A 224 17.96 -19.41 0.40
N LYS A 225 16.90 -19.70 1.16
CA LYS A 225 15.53 -19.75 0.65
C LYS A 225 14.59 -18.96 1.57
N ILE A 226 13.85 -18.03 0.98
CA ILE A 226 12.75 -17.32 1.64
C ILE A 226 11.48 -18.18 1.48
N THR A 227 10.71 -18.32 2.55
CA THR A 227 9.47 -19.11 2.57
C THR A 227 8.24 -18.24 2.83
N GLU A 228 8.41 -17.12 3.54
CA GLU A 228 7.30 -16.25 3.93
C GLU A 228 7.68 -14.77 3.85
N ILE A 229 6.70 -13.96 3.48
CA ILE A 229 6.73 -12.50 3.46
C ILE A 229 5.76 -12.00 4.54
N GLY A 230 6.28 -11.26 5.50
CA GLY A 230 5.45 -10.48 6.42
C GLY A 230 5.05 -9.17 5.77
N VAL A 231 3.75 -8.89 5.77
CA VAL A 231 3.13 -7.76 5.07
C VAL A 231 2.46 -6.81 6.06
N GLY A 232 2.39 -5.53 5.68
CA GLY A 232 1.64 -4.48 6.35
C GLY A 232 0.28 -4.27 5.69
N SER A 233 -0.01 -3.03 5.29
CA SER A 233 -1.27 -2.70 4.60
C SER A 233 -1.32 -3.30 3.19
N ASP A 234 -2.49 -3.82 2.81
CA ASP A 234 -2.83 -4.30 1.47
C ASP A 234 -3.97 -3.44 0.86
N TYR A 235 -5.24 -3.86 0.90
CA TYR A 235 -6.35 -2.99 0.58
C TYR A 235 -6.74 -2.17 1.80
N GLN A 236 -6.75 -0.84 1.66
CA GLN A 236 -7.25 0.05 2.69
C GLN A 236 -7.75 1.35 2.07
N CYS A 237 -9.04 1.66 2.23
CA CYS A 237 -9.60 2.92 1.78
C CYS A 237 -9.12 4.07 2.68
N ARG A 238 -8.09 4.78 2.21
CA ARG A 238 -7.55 5.97 2.87
C ARG A 238 -6.90 6.92 1.88
N LYS A 239 -6.64 8.14 2.36
CA LYS A 239 -5.75 9.08 1.66
C LYS A 239 -4.29 8.74 1.93
N VAL A 240 -3.41 9.28 1.10
CA VAL A 240 -1.96 9.14 1.24
C VAL A 240 -1.54 9.53 2.66
N ASN A 241 -0.68 8.71 3.27
CA ASN A 241 -0.19 8.85 4.64
C ASN A 241 -1.28 9.00 5.72
N GLY A 242 -2.52 8.55 5.45
CA GLY A 242 -3.64 8.68 6.38
C GLY A 242 -4.14 10.11 6.56
N ALA A 243 -3.80 11.02 5.65
CA ALA A 243 -4.17 12.43 5.76
C ALA A 243 -5.69 12.64 5.71
N SER A 244 -6.19 13.69 6.36
CA SER A 244 -7.62 14.06 6.33
C SER A 244 -8.07 14.60 4.95
N SER A 245 -7.13 15.13 4.16
CA SER A 245 -7.38 15.71 2.84
C SER A 245 -6.28 15.33 1.85
N GLY A 246 -6.50 15.57 0.55
CA GLY A 246 -5.55 15.24 -0.51
C GLY A 246 -5.90 13.99 -1.33
N ARG A 247 -4.88 13.40 -1.94
CA ARG A 247 -5.00 12.27 -2.87
C ARG A 247 -5.38 10.98 -2.13
N VAL A 248 -6.20 10.16 -2.78
CA VAL A 248 -6.47 8.77 -2.38
C VAL A 248 -5.19 7.94 -2.59
N SER A 249 -4.91 7.02 -1.66
CA SER A 249 -3.76 6.12 -1.73
C SER A 249 -4.02 4.98 -2.72
N GLU A 250 -2.96 4.43 -3.31
CA GLU A 250 -3.05 3.24 -4.18
C GLU A 250 -3.55 1.98 -3.43
N HIS A 251 -3.42 1.93 -2.09
CA HIS A 251 -4.06 0.89 -1.27
C HIS A 251 -5.58 0.87 -1.43
N ALA A 252 -6.22 2.01 -1.67
CA ALA A 252 -7.67 2.10 -1.86
C ALA A 252 -8.15 1.45 -3.18
N PHE A 253 -7.22 1.04 -4.03
CA PHE A 253 -7.46 0.38 -5.31
C PHE A 253 -6.83 -1.03 -5.35
N ALA A 254 -6.44 -1.57 -4.19
CA ALA A 254 -5.63 -2.79 -4.04
C ALA A 254 -4.41 -2.79 -4.98
N ASN A 255 -3.87 -1.60 -5.24
CA ASN A 255 -2.79 -1.34 -6.18
C ASN A 255 -1.47 -1.04 -5.46
N ALA A 256 -1.42 -1.38 -4.17
CA ALA A 256 -0.25 -1.21 -3.31
C ALA A 256 -0.15 -2.33 -2.28
N LEU A 257 1.07 -2.57 -1.79
CA LEU A 257 1.37 -3.53 -0.73
C LEU A 257 2.57 -3.03 0.08
N ASP A 258 2.46 -3.14 1.40
CA ASP A 258 3.55 -2.81 2.31
C ASP A 258 4.31 -4.08 2.73
N ILE A 259 5.63 -4.11 2.52
CA ILE A 259 6.49 -5.25 2.89
C ILE A 259 7.22 -4.95 4.19
N MET A 260 7.16 -5.85 5.16
CA MET A 260 7.73 -5.62 6.50
C MET A 260 8.85 -6.59 6.86
N SER A 261 8.80 -7.84 6.41
CA SER A 261 9.78 -8.85 6.80
C SER A 261 9.83 -10.04 5.84
N PHE A 262 10.89 -10.83 5.97
CA PHE A 262 11.03 -12.13 5.31
C PHE A 262 11.45 -13.19 6.32
N THR A 263 10.86 -14.37 6.20
CA THR A 263 11.25 -15.57 6.96
C THR A 263 11.92 -16.56 6.01
N PHE A 264 13.05 -17.10 6.44
CA PHE A 264 13.84 -18.07 5.69
C PHE A 264 13.44 -19.51 6.07
N ALA A 265 13.81 -20.46 5.21
CA ALA A 265 13.53 -21.88 5.41
C ALA A 265 14.17 -22.48 6.67
N ASP A 266 15.25 -21.89 7.18
CA ASP A 266 15.92 -22.27 8.42
C ASP A 266 15.25 -21.68 9.68
N GLY A 267 14.16 -20.93 9.51
CA GLY A 267 13.42 -20.26 10.58
C GLY A 267 13.97 -18.89 10.97
N SER A 268 15.12 -18.46 10.42
CA SER A 268 15.62 -17.10 10.64
C SER A 268 14.69 -16.08 9.98
N LYS A 269 14.66 -14.86 10.52
CA LYS A 269 13.80 -13.77 10.06
C LYS A 269 14.58 -12.48 9.96
N THR A 270 14.36 -11.72 8.89
CA THR A 270 14.80 -10.33 8.77
C THR A 270 13.60 -9.40 8.69
N GLN A 271 13.66 -8.29 9.41
CA GLN A 271 12.63 -7.25 9.42
C GLN A 271 13.20 -5.98 8.81
N LEU A 272 12.38 -5.22 8.09
CA LEU A 272 12.84 -4.00 7.43
C LEU A 272 13.33 -2.97 8.45
N GLU A 273 12.56 -2.74 9.52
CA GLU A 273 12.88 -1.72 10.53
C GLU A 273 14.28 -1.91 11.13
N SER A 274 14.58 -3.11 11.64
CA SER A 274 15.87 -3.42 12.24
C SER A 274 16.95 -3.67 11.18
N GLY A 275 16.61 -4.30 10.06
CA GLY A 275 17.55 -4.68 9.03
C GLY A 275 18.03 -3.50 8.16
N TRP A 276 17.26 -2.42 8.06
CA TRP A 276 17.60 -1.28 7.21
C TRP A 276 18.91 -0.59 7.61
N ASN A 277 19.20 -0.56 8.90
CA ASN A 277 20.44 -0.06 9.51
C ASN A 277 21.12 -1.14 10.39
N GLY A 278 20.80 -2.41 10.14
CA GLY A 278 21.28 -3.56 10.91
C GLY A 278 22.71 -3.97 10.55
N ASN A 279 22.98 -5.27 10.65
CA ASN A 279 24.30 -5.80 10.26
C ASN A 279 24.51 -5.69 8.74
N ASP A 280 25.75 -5.90 8.28
CA ASP A 280 26.12 -5.68 6.88
C ASP A 280 25.32 -6.56 5.89
N LYS A 281 24.99 -7.80 6.26
CA LYS A 281 24.17 -8.67 5.43
C LYS A 281 22.72 -8.19 5.37
N GLU A 282 22.12 -7.83 6.50
CA GLU A 282 20.74 -7.30 6.53
C GLU A 282 20.61 -6.03 5.69
N LYS A 283 21.55 -5.09 5.85
CA LYS A 283 21.58 -3.86 5.04
C LYS A 283 21.71 -4.20 3.56
N ALA A 284 22.66 -5.06 3.19
CA ALA A 284 22.88 -5.45 1.79
C ALA A 284 21.63 -6.09 1.17
N PHE A 285 20.97 -6.99 1.90
CA PHE A 285 19.76 -7.65 1.46
C PHE A 285 18.61 -6.66 1.27
N TRP A 286 18.32 -5.81 2.25
CA TRP A 286 17.22 -4.84 2.12
C TRP A 286 17.48 -3.77 1.06
N ARG A 287 18.74 -3.37 0.84
CA ARG A 287 19.10 -2.48 -0.29
C ARG A 287 18.95 -3.18 -1.64
N ALA A 288 19.28 -4.46 -1.74
CA ALA A 288 19.05 -5.24 -2.95
C ALA A 288 17.55 -5.40 -3.25
N VAL A 289 16.74 -5.72 -2.24
CA VAL A 289 15.28 -5.81 -2.35
C VAL A 289 14.67 -4.48 -2.76
N HIS A 290 15.05 -3.37 -2.11
CA HIS A 290 14.58 -2.02 -2.47
C HIS A 290 14.97 -1.64 -3.90
N GLY A 291 16.22 -1.89 -4.30
CA GLY A 291 16.70 -1.62 -5.66
C GLY A 291 15.99 -2.46 -6.73
N ALA A 292 15.66 -3.72 -6.43
CA ALA A 292 14.83 -4.55 -7.31
C ALA A 292 13.40 -4.01 -7.41
N SER A 293 12.81 -3.62 -6.28
CA SER A 293 11.49 -2.99 -6.25
C SER A 293 11.44 -1.76 -7.15
N CYS A 294 12.43 -0.86 -7.08
CA CYS A 294 12.43 0.37 -7.88
C CYS A 294 12.48 0.13 -9.41
N LYS A 295 12.90 -1.06 -9.85
CA LYS A 295 12.89 -1.43 -11.27
C LYS A 295 11.51 -1.89 -11.75
N LEU A 296 10.65 -2.36 -10.86
CA LEU A 296 9.40 -3.05 -11.18
C LEU A 296 8.15 -2.26 -10.75
N PHE A 297 8.23 -1.49 -9.67
CA PHE A 297 7.13 -0.69 -9.15
C PHE A 297 7.21 0.77 -9.59
N MET A 298 6.06 1.45 -9.61
CA MET A 298 5.98 2.87 -9.97
C MET A 298 6.31 3.76 -8.78
N THR A 299 5.96 3.31 -7.58
CA THR A 299 6.39 3.92 -6.31
C THR A 299 7.02 2.88 -5.43
N VAL A 300 8.18 3.21 -4.89
CA VAL A 300 8.82 2.50 -3.79
C VAL A 300 9.23 3.53 -2.76
N ILE A 301 8.76 3.35 -1.52
CA ILE A 301 9.15 4.19 -0.39
C ILE A 301 9.62 3.27 0.74
N GLY A 302 10.90 3.38 1.07
CA GLY A 302 11.51 2.71 2.21
C GLY A 302 11.73 3.64 3.41
N PRO A 303 12.46 3.16 4.43
CA PRO A 303 12.69 3.91 5.67
C PRO A 303 13.40 5.26 5.53
N ASP A 304 14.15 5.47 4.44
CA ASP A 304 14.82 6.74 4.15
C ASP A 304 13.91 7.77 3.46
N GLY A 305 12.73 7.34 2.96
CA GLY A 305 11.79 8.21 2.26
C GLY A 305 11.02 9.13 3.18
N ASP A 306 10.35 8.57 4.21
CA ASP A 306 9.69 9.35 5.25
C ASP A 306 9.43 8.54 6.54
N ALA A 307 8.86 9.21 7.56
CA ALA A 307 8.61 8.60 8.86
C ALA A 307 7.53 7.49 8.84
N ALA A 308 6.58 7.51 7.90
CA ALA A 308 5.51 6.52 7.82
C ALA A 308 6.01 5.17 7.28
N HIS A 309 7.14 5.17 6.57
CA HIS A 309 7.74 4.00 5.94
C HIS A 309 8.97 3.46 6.70
N ARG A 310 9.14 3.84 7.97
CA ARG A 310 10.24 3.33 8.81
C ARG A 310 10.20 1.82 9.03
N THR A 311 8.99 1.26 9.10
CA THR A 311 8.76 -0.15 9.46
C THR A 311 8.27 -1.00 8.29
N ASN A 312 8.02 -0.37 7.15
CA ASN A 312 7.47 -1.03 5.97
C ASN A 312 7.99 -0.38 4.68
N MET A 313 8.16 -1.19 3.64
CA MET A 313 8.52 -0.73 2.31
C MET A 313 7.24 -0.74 1.48
N HIS A 314 6.77 0.46 1.14
CA HIS A 314 5.57 0.64 0.33
C HIS A 314 5.88 0.40 -1.15
N LEU A 315 5.09 -0.45 -1.79
CA LEU A 315 5.19 -0.78 -3.22
C LEU A 315 3.86 -0.49 -3.90
N ASP A 316 3.83 0.35 -4.94
CA ASP A 316 2.60 0.58 -5.72
C ASP A 316 2.83 0.66 -7.24
N GLN A 317 1.73 0.51 -7.99
CA GLN A 317 1.67 0.65 -9.45
C GLN A 317 0.93 1.93 -9.87
N GLY A 318 0.93 2.95 -9.01
CA GLY A 318 0.27 4.23 -9.24
C GLY A 318 0.89 5.00 -10.41
N CYS A 319 0.04 5.61 -11.24
CA CYS A 319 0.51 6.44 -12.35
C CYS A 319 1.11 7.76 -11.86
N HIS A 320 2.34 8.06 -12.26
CA HIS A 320 2.98 9.36 -12.03
C HIS A 320 3.38 10.08 -13.32
N GLY A 321 3.34 11.41 -13.25
CA GLY A 321 3.63 12.28 -14.40
C GLY A 321 2.52 12.26 -15.45
N LYS A 322 2.74 12.99 -16.56
CA LYS A 322 1.74 13.12 -17.63
C LYS A 322 1.57 11.83 -18.44
N SER A 323 2.61 11.00 -18.51
CA SER A 323 2.68 9.78 -19.32
C SER A 323 2.53 8.50 -18.50
N CYS A 324 2.36 8.56 -17.18
CA CYS A 324 2.37 7.38 -16.28
C CYS A 324 3.68 6.56 -16.32
N LEU A 325 4.80 7.20 -16.69
CA LEU A 325 6.12 6.53 -16.76
C LEU A 325 7.11 7.02 -15.70
N ALA A 326 6.75 8.07 -14.95
CA ALA A 326 7.61 8.54 -13.88
C ALA A 326 7.60 7.52 -12.74
N ARG A 327 8.77 7.22 -12.19
CA ARG A 327 8.93 6.36 -11.02
C ARG A 327 9.41 7.16 -9.83
N ILE A 328 8.91 6.82 -8.66
CA ILE A 328 9.37 7.32 -7.38
C ILE A 328 10.09 6.16 -6.69
N CYS A 329 11.35 6.38 -6.32
CA CYS A 329 12.17 5.42 -5.60
C CYS A 329 12.86 6.21 -4.48
N GLN A 330 12.41 6.00 -3.25
CA GLN A 330 12.82 6.73 -2.04
C GLN A 330 13.14 5.75 -0.92
#